data_AF-A0A1A9BJP8-F1
#
_entry.id   AF-A0A1A9BJP8-F1
#
_cell.length_a   1.000
_cell.length_b   1.000
_cell.length_c   1.000
_cell.angle_alpha   90.00
_cell.angle_beta   90.00
_cell.angle_gamma   90.00
#
_symmetry.space_group_name_H-M   'P 1'
#
loop_
_entity.id
_entity.type
_entity.pdbx_description
1 polymer ?
#
loop_
_entity_poly.entity_id
_entity_poly.type
_entity_poly.pdbx_seq_one_letter_code
_entity_poly.pdbx_strand_id
1 'polypeptide(L)'
;MSAPTITPTNGTDRAALLRAAQGKPAAPTQRVPMGIRVIAGPGAAPARTEVPSGPAARPPRTLEQLLTLAQGSEAARTRQLAEKISGLVEELTGRLEAELAAATLRLAEKEAELAAELAALRQKMGTGPKGTAQRAAIRQWAQANGYEVAERGRIPRNVLQAWAAATGSEVTR
;
A
#
# COMPACT_ATOMS: atom_id res chain seq x y z
N MET A 1 45.57 10.55 5.13
CA MET A 1 44.14 10.83 4.86
C MET A 1 43.36 9.66 5.43
N SER A 2 42.93 9.78 6.69
CA SER A 2 42.29 8.69 7.45
C SER A 2 40.79 8.96 7.53
N ALA A 3 39.97 7.99 7.15
CA ALA A 3 38.51 8.08 7.30
C ALA A 3 38.11 7.67 8.72
N PRO A 4 37.17 8.37 9.39
CA PRO A 4 36.67 7.94 10.70
C PRO A 4 35.69 6.78 10.53
N THR A 5 36.06 5.61 11.06
CA THR A 5 35.13 4.50 11.28
C THR A 5 34.18 4.88 12.42
N ILE A 6 32.93 5.18 12.06
CA ILE A 6 31.85 5.42 13.02
C ILE A 6 31.42 4.06 13.57
N THR A 7 31.79 3.79 14.83
CA THR A 7 31.32 2.63 15.59
C THR A 7 29.92 2.93 16.13
N PRO A 8 28.86 2.16 15.80
CA PRO A 8 27.57 2.33 16.45
C PRO A 8 27.61 1.76 17.88
N THR A 9 27.24 2.61 18.85
CA THR A 9 27.31 2.40 20.30
C THR A 9 26.28 1.41 20.87
N ASN A 10 25.63 0.60 20.04
CA ASN A 10 24.67 -0.41 20.50
C ASN A 10 25.12 -1.76 19.95
N GLY A 11 25.68 -2.58 20.84
CA GLY A 11 26.16 -3.93 20.55
C GLY A 11 25.06 -4.90 20.16
N THR A 12 24.44 -4.68 19.01
CA THR A 12 23.55 -5.62 18.35
C THR A 12 24.23 -6.09 17.07
N ASP A 13 24.84 -7.27 17.17
CA ASP A 13 25.48 -7.93 16.04
C ASP A 13 24.43 -8.19 14.94
N ARG A 14 24.61 -7.51 13.81
CA ARG A 14 23.71 -7.58 12.64
C ARG A 14 23.61 -9.02 12.11
N ALA A 15 24.63 -9.85 12.33
CA ALA A 15 24.61 -11.26 12.00
C ALA A 15 23.72 -12.11 12.93
N ALA A 16 23.44 -11.65 14.15
CA ALA A 16 22.56 -12.31 15.10
C ALA A 16 21.07 -12.08 14.74
N LEU A 17 20.73 -10.87 14.30
CA LEU A 17 19.37 -10.54 13.84
C LEU A 17 18.98 -11.32 12.58
N LEU A 18 19.91 -11.51 11.65
CA LEU A 18 19.67 -12.29 10.43
C LEU A 18 19.52 -13.80 10.70
N ARG A 19 20.12 -14.32 11.78
CA ARG A 19 19.97 -15.72 12.21
C ARG A 19 18.64 -16.00 12.91
N ALA A 20 18.14 -15.04 13.69
CA ALA A 20 16.87 -15.16 14.39
C ALA A 20 15.65 -15.17 13.44
N ALA A 21 15.73 -14.45 12.31
CA ALA A 21 14.68 -14.39 11.30
C ALA A 21 14.47 -15.71 10.51
N GLN A 22 15.41 -16.66 10.59
CA GLN A 22 15.36 -17.93 9.85
C GLN A 22 14.95 -19.15 10.70
N GLY A 23 14.43 -18.94 11.92
CA GLY A 23 13.65 -19.97 12.63
C GLY A 23 14.43 -21.21 13.10
N LYS A 24 15.72 -21.11 13.42
CA LYS A 24 16.53 -22.24 13.92
C LYS A 24 17.08 -21.93 15.31
N PRO A 25 16.49 -22.45 16.41
CA PRO A 25 17.05 -22.22 17.74
C PRO A 25 18.32 -23.06 17.92
N ALA A 26 19.47 -22.39 17.99
CA ALA A 26 20.72 -23.01 18.42
C ALA A 26 20.73 -23.07 19.94
N ALA A 27 20.72 -24.28 20.50
CA ALA A 27 20.94 -24.52 21.91
C ALA A 27 22.36 -24.06 22.32
N PRO A 28 22.53 -23.19 23.32
CA PRO A 28 23.85 -22.89 23.82
C PRO A 28 24.29 -23.96 24.83
N THR A 29 25.12 -24.90 24.37
CA THR A 29 26.09 -25.57 25.23
C THR A 29 27.21 -24.59 25.54
N GLN A 30 27.15 -23.94 26.71
CA GLN A 30 28.35 -23.38 27.34
C GLN A 30 28.30 -23.61 28.84
N ARG A 31 29.09 -24.58 29.26
CA ARG A 31 29.36 -25.00 30.63
C ARG A 31 30.62 -24.26 31.07
N VAL A 32 30.54 -23.38 32.07
CA VAL A 32 31.70 -23.02 32.91
C VAL A 32 31.21 -22.81 34.34
N PRO A 33 31.91 -23.32 35.37
CA PRO A 33 31.32 -23.58 36.67
C PRO A 33 31.63 -22.44 37.65
N MET A 34 30.61 -21.85 38.26
CA MET A 34 30.80 -21.03 39.47
C MET A 34 29.65 -21.25 40.45
N GLY A 35 29.93 -22.06 41.47
CA GLY A 35 29.43 -21.90 42.84
C GLY A 35 27.92 -21.77 43.05
N ILE A 36 27.13 -22.79 42.72
CA ILE A 36 25.81 -22.98 43.35
C ILE A 36 25.75 -24.41 43.88
N ARG A 37 25.66 -24.56 45.20
CA ARG A 37 25.46 -25.86 45.84
C ARG A 37 24.05 -26.35 45.50
N VAL A 38 23.97 -27.41 44.70
CA VAL A 38 22.72 -28.17 44.50
C VAL A 38 22.43 -28.91 45.80
N ILE A 39 21.43 -28.46 46.55
CA ILE A 39 20.83 -29.30 47.59
C ILE A 39 19.84 -30.20 46.86
N ALA A 40 20.20 -31.47 46.70
CA ALA A 40 19.24 -32.48 46.28
C ALA A 40 18.20 -32.62 47.41
N GLY A 41 16.99 -32.08 47.19
CA GLY A 41 15.85 -32.36 48.06
C GLY A 41 15.42 -33.82 47.88
N PRO A 42 15.21 -34.59 48.96
CA PRO A 42 14.78 -35.98 48.83
C PRO A 42 13.36 -36.04 48.28
N GLY A 43 13.12 -37.03 47.43
CA GLY A 43 11.83 -37.26 46.80
C GLY A 43 10.70 -37.38 47.81
N ALA A 44 9.73 -36.49 47.68
CA ALA A 44 8.35 -36.70 48.06
C ALA A 44 7.54 -35.83 47.11
N ALA A 45 6.73 -36.43 46.24
CA ALA A 45 5.73 -35.69 45.48
C ALA A 45 4.77 -35.05 46.49
N PRO A 46 4.66 -33.71 46.58
CA PRO A 46 3.51 -33.14 47.24
C PRO A 46 2.36 -33.17 46.24
N ALA A 47 1.23 -33.70 46.71
CA ALA A 47 -0.07 -33.56 46.11
C ALA A 47 -0.22 -32.16 45.49
N ARG A 48 -0.82 -32.11 44.30
CA ARG A 48 -1.19 -30.87 43.62
C ARG A 48 -2.20 -30.14 44.51
N THR A 49 -1.70 -29.34 45.46
CA THR A 49 -2.50 -28.37 46.18
C THR A 49 -2.87 -27.32 45.15
N GLU A 50 -4.13 -27.32 44.72
CA GLU A 50 -4.69 -26.20 43.98
C GLU A 50 -4.51 -24.95 44.83
N VAL A 51 -3.54 -24.12 44.43
CA VAL A 51 -3.37 -22.78 44.99
C VAL A 51 -4.66 -22.03 44.66
N PRO A 52 -5.34 -21.38 45.63
CA PRO A 52 -6.55 -20.63 45.35
C PRO A 52 -6.25 -19.61 44.27
N SER A 53 -7.09 -19.59 43.24
CA SER A 53 -7.05 -18.66 42.11
C SER A 53 -6.63 -17.27 42.58
N GLY A 54 -5.44 -16.84 42.13
CA GLY A 54 -4.99 -15.46 42.28
C GLY A 54 -6.02 -14.49 41.69
N PRO A 55 -6.02 -13.22 42.12
CA PRO A 55 -7.05 -12.27 41.71
C PRO A 55 -7.18 -12.25 40.19
N ALA A 56 -8.43 -12.32 39.72
CA ALA A 56 -8.83 -12.37 38.32
C ALA A 56 -7.87 -11.54 37.44
N ALA A 57 -7.34 -12.15 36.38
CA ALA A 57 -6.46 -11.48 35.44
C ALA A 57 -7.08 -10.15 35.01
N ARG A 58 -6.42 -9.03 35.32
CA ARG A 58 -6.91 -7.70 34.94
C ARG A 58 -7.08 -7.66 33.42
N PRO A 59 -8.14 -7.00 32.90
CA PRO A 59 -8.29 -6.82 31.48
C PRO A 59 -7.07 -6.10 30.90
N PRO A 60 -6.67 -6.42 29.65
CA PRO A 60 -5.56 -5.73 29.00
C PRO A 60 -5.89 -4.24 28.90
N ARG A 61 -4.97 -3.39 29.38
CA ARG A 61 -5.11 -1.93 29.30
C ARG A 61 -4.64 -1.45 27.93
N THR A 62 -5.35 -0.49 27.34
CA THR A 62 -4.90 0.17 26.11
C THR A 62 -3.72 1.09 26.38
N LEU A 63 -2.95 1.44 25.34
CA LEU A 63 -1.83 2.36 25.46
C LEU A 63 -2.26 3.72 26.04
N GLU A 64 -3.37 4.27 25.54
CA GLU A 64 -3.95 5.54 26.02
C GLU A 64 -4.27 5.47 27.51
N GLN A 65 -4.94 4.40 27.96
CA GLN A 65 -5.27 4.20 29.37
C GLN A 65 -4.01 4.10 30.25
N LEU A 66 -2.95 3.47 29.75
CA LEU A 66 -1.67 3.37 30.46
C LEU A 66 -0.97 4.73 30.53
N LEU A 67 -0.99 5.51 29.46
CA LEU A 67 -0.39 6.85 29.43
C LEU A 67 -1.13 7.81 30.37
N THR A 68 -2.46 7.80 30.38
CA THR A 68 -3.26 8.61 31.32
C THR A 68 -2.96 8.24 32.77
N LEU A 69 -2.89 6.96 33.10
CA LEU A 69 -2.52 6.51 34.44
C LEU A 69 -1.07 6.88 34.81
N ALA A 70 -0.15 6.81 33.85
CA ALA A 70 1.26 7.13 34.06
C ALA A 70 1.50 8.65 34.22
N GLN A 71 0.71 9.49 33.55
CA GLN A 71 0.71 10.95 33.73
C GLN A 71 0.21 11.36 35.12
N GLY A 72 -0.76 10.63 35.68
CA GLY A 72 -1.24 10.83 37.05
C GLY A 72 -0.39 10.19 38.15
N SER A 73 0.75 9.56 37.80
CA SER A 73 1.61 8.89 38.77
C SER A 73 2.37 9.89 39.62
N GLU A 74 2.51 9.63 40.93
CA GLU A 74 3.34 10.42 41.86
C GLU A 74 4.84 10.38 41.51
N ALA A 75 5.29 9.30 40.87
CA ALA A 75 6.69 9.12 40.49
C ALA A 75 7.05 9.99 39.26
N ALA A 76 7.90 10.99 39.45
CA ALA A 76 8.31 11.94 38.39
C ALA A 76 8.85 11.24 37.12
N ARG A 77 9.67 10.20 37.28
CA ARG A 77 10.21 9.41 36.15
C ARG A 77 9.11 8.77 35.30
N THR A 78 8.01 8.35 35.93
CA THR A 78 6.88 7.71 35.24
C THR A 78 6.13 8.72 34.38
N ARG A 79 5.91 9.93 34.90
CA ARG A 79 5.32 11.04 34.14
C ARG A 79 6.18 11.44 32.94
N GLN A 80 7.48 11.61 33.17
CA GLN A 80 8.44 11.94 32.11
C GLN A 80 8.47 10.90 30.98
N LEU A 81 8.39 9.61 31.31
CA LEU A 81 8.32 8.55 30.31
C LEU A 81 6.99 8.59 29.55
N ALA A 82 5.87 8.85 30.23
CA ALA A 82 4.57 8.99 29.59
C ALA A 82 4.55 10.16 28.61
N GLU A 83 5.03 11.34 29.01
CA GLU A 83 5.17 12.51 28.13
C GLU A 83 6.04 12.21 26.90
N LYS A 84 7.20 11.57 27.11
CA LYS A 84 8.09 11.20 26.01
C LYS A 84 7.43 10.21 25.05
N ILE A 85 6.73 9.20 25.56
CA ILE A 85 6.03 8.22 24.72
C ILE A 85 4.90 8.90 23.96
N SER A 86 4.11 9.76 24.60
CA SER A 86 3.07 10.55 23.93
C SER A 86 3.63 11.37 22.78
N GLY A 87 4.72 12.11 23.01
CA GLY A 87 5.37 12.90 21.95
C GLY A 87 5.89 12.05 20.79
N LEU A 88 6.45 10.86 21.07
CA LEU A 88 6.87 9.93 20.01
C LEU A 88 5.70 9.37 19.21
N VAL A 89 4.58 9.08 19.87
CA VAL A 89 3.36 8.61 19.20
C VAL A 89 2.79 9.70 18.30
N GLU A 90 2.73 10.95 18.78
CA GLU A 90 2.31 12.11 17.99
C GLU A 90 3.22 12.34 16.77
N GLU A 91 4.55 12.27 16.95
CA GLU A 91 5.52 12.40 15.86
C GLU A 91 5.35 11.31 14.80
N LEU A 92 5.20 10.04 15.22
CA LEU A 92 4.99 8.92 14.29
C LEU A 92 3.66 9.04 13.55
N THR A 93 2.61 9.48 14.25
CA THR A 93 1.28 9.69 13.67
C THR A 93 1.34 10.76 12.60
N GLY A 94 1.94 11.92 12.90
CA GLY A 94 2.08 13.01 11.93
C GLY A 94 2.91 12.61 10.70
N ARG A 95 3.95 11.78 10.87
CA ARG A 95 4.73 11.26 9.73
C ARG A 95 3.89 10.33 8.84
N LEU A 96 3.13 9.42 9.44
CA LEU A 96 2.27 8.51 8.69
C LEU A 96 1.17 9.29 7.95
N GLU A 97 0.54 10.28 8.59
CA GLU A 97 -0.45 11.13 7.95
C GLU A 97 0.14 11.92 6.78
N ALA A 98 1.35 12.46 6.92
CA ALA A 98 2.05 13.14 5.84
C ALA A 98 2.40 12.20 4.68
N GLU A 99 2.84 10.97 4.97
CA GLU A 99 3.10 9.94 3.94
C GLU A 99 1.82 9.55 3.20
N LEU A 100 0.72 9.36 3.93
CA LEU A 100 -0.59 9.06 3.33
C LEU A 100 -1.07 10.22 2.45
N ALA A 101 -0.96 11.46 2.92
CA ALA A 101 -1.32 12.65 2.14
C ALA A 101 -0.46 12.79 0.88
N ALA A 102 0.85 12.51 0.96
CA ALA A 102 1.72 12.50 -0.21
C ALA A 102 1.34 11.38 -1.20
N ALA A 103 0.96 10.20 -0.69
CA ALA A 103 0.51 9.09 -1.51
C ALA A 103 -0.81 9.39 -2.23
N THR A 104 -1.78 10.02 -1.56
CA THR A 104 -3.05 10.39 -2.19
C THR A 104 -2.87 11.45 -3.28
N LEU A 105 -2.01 12.44 -3.08
CA LEU A 105 -1.68 13.43 -4.11
C LEU A 105 -1.05 12.76 -5.34
N ARG A 106 -0.08 11.85 -5.14
CA ARG A 106 0.54 11.11 -6.25
C ARG A 106 -0.47 10.27 -7.03
N LEU A 107 -1.43 9.64 -6.35
CA LEU A 107 -2.49 8.89 -7.01
C LEU A 107 -3.40 9.82 -7.82
N ALA A 108 -3.82 10.96 -7.26
CA ALA A 108 -4.63 11.95 -7.97
C ALA A 108 -3.92 12.50 -9.22
N GLU A 109 -2.61 12.77 -9.14
CA GLU A 109 -1.80 13.17 -10.29
C GLU A 109 -1.79 12.08 -11.38
N LYS A 110 -1.58 10.82 -11.00
CA LYS A 110 -1.58 9.69 -11.95
C LYS A 110 -2.95 9.46 -12.57
N GLU A 111 -4.02 9.61 -11.80
CA GLU A 111 -5.39 9.56 -12.33
C GLU A 111 -5.66 10.69 -13.32
N ALA A 112 -5.17 11.90 -13.05
CA ALA A 112 -5.27 13.03 -13.98
C ALA A 112 -4.47 12.80 -15.26
N GLU A 113 -3.24 12.27 -15.17
CA GLU A 113 -2.42 11.88 -16.33
C GLU A 113 -3.16 10.85 -17.20
N LEU A 114 -3.65 9.76 -16.60
CA LEU A 114 -4.38 8.72 -17.33
C LEU A 114 -5.68 9.26 -17.93
N ALA A 115 -6.41 10.12 -17.22
CA ALA A 115 -7.60 10.76 -17.75
C ALA A 115 -7.27 11.63 -18.98
N ALA A 116 -6.18 12.38 -18.95
CA ALA A 116 -5.69 13.17 -20.08
C ALA A 116 -5.26 12.29 -21.26
N GLU A 117 -4.54 11.20 -21.02
CA GLU A 117 -4.15 10.23 -22.05
C GLU A 117 -5.39 9.59 -22.72
N LEU A 118 -6.37 9.16 -21.93
CA LEU A 118 -7.62 8.61 -22.45
C LEU A 118 -8.40 9.66 -23.25
N ALA A 119 -8.43 10.91 -22.81
CA ALA A 119 -9.04 12.00 -23.58
C ALA A 119 -8.32 12.20 -24.92
N ALA A 120 -6.98 12.21 -24.94
CA ALA A 120 -6.19 12.33 -26.15
C ALA A 120 -6.41 11.14 -27.10
N LEU A 121 -6.50 9.92 -26.59
CA LEU A 121 -6.81 8.73 -27.39
C LEU A 121 -8.22 8.80 -27.98
N ARG A 122 -9.22 9.26 -27.22
CA ARG A 122 -10.58 9.48 -27.73
C ARG A 122 -10.60 10.53 -28.85
N GLN A 123 -9.82 11.60 -28.71
CA GLN A 123 -9.70 12.61 -29.78
C GLN A 123 -9.04 12.03 -31.04
N LYS A 124 -8.01 11.19 -30.89
CA LYS A 124 -7.37 10.49 -32.03
C LYS A 124 -8.28 9.46 -32.70
N MET A 125 -9.09 8.73 -31.93
CA MET A 125 -10.01 7.71 -32.45
C MET A 125 -11.35 8.27 -32.94
N GLY A 126 -11.72 9.48 -32.53
CA GLY A 126 -12.90 10.16 -33.02
C GLY A 126 -12.82 10.35 -34.53
N THR A 127 -13.93 10.06 -35.23
CA THR A 127 -14.07 10.51 -36.62
C THR A 127 -14.09 12.03 -36.61
N GLY A 128 -12.98 12.66 -37.01
CA GLY A 128 -12.92 14.12 -37.12
C GLY A 128 -13.98 14.67 -38.08
N PRO A 129 -14.27 15.99 -38.04
CA PRO A 129 -15.32 16.64 -38.84
C PRO A 129 -15.28 16.30 -40.34
N LYS A 130 -14.07 16.03 -40.86
CA LYS A 130 -13.84 15.63 -42.26
C LYS A 130 -14.48 14.28 -42.59
N GLY A 131 -14.40 13.30 -41.70
CA GLY A 131 -14.99 11.97 -41.91
C GLY A 131 -16.50 11.96 -41.75
N THR A 132 -17.09 12.87 -40.96
CA THR A 132 -18.54 13.06 -40.90
C THR A 132 -19.07 13.76 -42.16
N ALA A 133 -18.39 14.80 -42.65
CA ALA A 133 -18.74 15.49 -43.88
C ALA A 133 -18.67 14.56 -45.11
N GLN A 134 -17.61 13.76 -45.23
CA GLN A 134 -17.47 12.77 -46.31
C GLN A 134 -18.59 11.72 -46.27
N ARG A 135 -18.93 11.19 -45.08
CA ARG A 135 -20.07 10.26 -44.93
C ARG A 135 -21.40 10.92 -45.29
N ALA A 136 -21.60 12.20 -44.98
CA ALA A 136 -22.80 12.93 -45.38
C ALA A 136 -22.88 13.09 -46.91
N ALA A 137 -21.78 13.45 -47.57
CA ALA A 137 -21.71 13.54 -49.03
C ALA A 137 -22.01 12.19 -49.72
N ILE A 138 -21.46 11.10 -49.20
CA ILE A 138 -21.75 9.75 -49.72
C ILE A 138 -23.24 9.41 -49.57
N ARG A 139 -23.89 9.75 -48.46
CA ARG A 139 -25.33 9.50 -48.26
C ARG A 139 -26.19 10.31 -49.24
N GLN A 140 -25.88 11.59 -49.43
CA GLN A 140 -26.59 12.45 -50.37
C GLN A 140 -26.48 11.91 -51.80
N TRP A 141 -25.27 11.51 -52.21
CA TRP A 141 -25.05 10.85 -53.49
C TRP A 141 -25.83 9.54 -53.59
N ALA A 142 -25.80 8.70 -52.56
CA ALA A 142 -26.48 7.40 -52.56
C ALA A 142 -28.00 7.56 -52.74
N GLN A 143 -28.62 8.48 -52.01
CA GLN A 143 -30.05 8.78 -52.14
C GLN A 143 -30.41 9.30 -53.53
N ALA A 144 -29.60 10.20 -54.10
CA ALA A 144 -29.80 10.72 -55.45
C ALA A 144 -29.69 9.64 -56.54
N ASN A 145 -28.94 8.56 -56.28
CA ASN A 145 -28.76 7.43 -57.19
C ASN A 145 -29.69 6.24 -56.87
N GLY A 146 -30.66 6.42 -55.96
CA GLY A 146 -31.66 5.40 -55.64
C GLY A 146 -31.19 4.29 -54.69
N TYR A 147 -30.05 4.45 -54.01
CA TYR A 147 -29.61 3.52 -52.98
C TYR A 147 -30.33 3.81 -51.65
N GLU A 148 -30.85 2.75 -51.01
CA GLU A 148 -31.45 2.85 -49.68
C GLU A 148 -30.35 2.89 -48.61
N VAL A 149 -30.22 4.04 -47.93
CA VAL A 149 -29.24 4.25 -46.86
C VAL A 149 -29.90 4.96 -45.69
N ALA A 150 -29.67 4.46 -44.48
CA ALA A 150 -30.15 5.09 -43.26
C ALA A 150 -29.56 6.51 -43.07
N GLU A 151 -30.37 7.42 -42.52
CA GLU A 151 -30.00 8.82 -42.26
C GLU A 151 -28.74 8.94 -41.36
N ARG A 152 -28.59 7.98 -40.43
CA ARG A 152 -27.46 7.89 -39.49
C ARG A 152 -26.87 6.48 -39.47
N GLY A 153 -25.62 6.39 -39.01
CA GLY A 153 -24.91 5.12 -38.83
C GLY A 153 -23.96 4.76 -39.97
N ARG A 154 -23.54 3.48 -39.98
CA ARG A 154 -22.57 2.94 -40.93
C ARG A 154 -23.18 2.83 -42.34
N ILE A 155 -22.49 3.34 -43.34
CA ILE A 155 -22.89 3.23 -44.75
C ILE A 155 -22.57 1.81 -45.25
N PRO A 156 -23.49 1.13 -45.96
CA PRO A 156 -23.24 -0.20 -46.52
C PRO A 156 -22.01 -0.21 -47.45
N ARG A 157 -21.25 -1.31 -47.43
CA ARG A 157 -20.01 -1.42 -48.21
C ARG A 157 -20.24 -1.29 -49.73
N ASN A 158 -21.37 -1.79 -50.21
CA ASN A 158 -21.73 -1.75 -51.63
C ASN A 158 -21.86 -0.29 -52.13
N VAL A 159 -22.48 0.58 -51.33
CA VAL A 159 -22.63 2.01 -51.65
C VAL A 159 -21.29 2.73 -51.65
N LEU A 160 -20.40 2.39 -50.71
CA LEU A 160 -19.04 2.96 -50.67
C LEU A 160 -18.24 2.60 -51.93
N GLN A 161 -18.33 1.35 -52.39
CA GLN A 161 -17.66 0.91 -53.61
C GLN A 161 -18.24 1.60 -54.86
N ALA A 162 -19.56 1.74 -54.94
CA ALA A 162 -20.22 2.44 -56.04
C ALA A 162 -19.82 3.93 -56.10
N TRP A 163 -19.74 4.59 -54.93
CA TRP A 163 -19.30 5.98 -54.84
C TRP A 163 -17.83 6.15 -55.24
N ALA A 164 -16.96 5.24 -54.81
CA ALA A 164 -15.55 5.22 -55.19
C ALA A 164 -15.37 5.05 -56.70
N ALA A 165 -16.14 4.14 -57.31
CA ALA A 165 -16.14 3.93 -58.76
C ALA A 165 -16.66 5.16 -59.54
N ALA A 166 -17.68 5.84 -59.01
CA ALA A 166 -18.27 7.02 -59.66
C ALA A 166 -17.39 8.29 -59.54
N THR A 167 -16.65 8.43 -58.43
CA THR A 167 -15.93 9.67 -58.11
C THR A 167 -14.40 9.53 -58.29
N GLY A 168 -13.90 8.31 -58.49
CA GLY A 168 -12.46 8.01 -58.52
C GLY A 168 -11.75 8.20 -57.17
N SER A 169 -12.51 8.37 -56.10
CA SER A 169 -12.01 8.62 -54.75
C SER A 169 -11.76 7.31 -53.99
N GLU A 170 -10.57 7.15 -53.45
CA GLU A 170 -10.25 6.02 -52.58
C GLU A 170 -11.00 6.19 -51.24
N VAL A 171 -11.97 5.31 -50.96
CA VAL A 171 -12.70 5.30 -49.69
C VAL A 171 -11.82 4.62 -48.63
N THR A 172 -11.01 5.41 -47.94
CA THR A 172 -10.26 4.95 -46.76
C THR A 172 -11.24 4.64 -45.62
N ARG A 173 -11.19 3.39 -45.14
CA ARG A 173 -12.08 2.78 -44.13
C ARG A 173 -11.99 3.47 -42.77
#